data_AF-A0A0C2ZIA6-F1
#
_entry.id   AF-A0A0C2ZIA6-F1
#
_cell.length_a   1.000
_cell.length_b   1.000
_cell.length_c   1.000
_cell.angle_alpha   90.00
_cell.angle_beta   90.00
_cell.angle_gamma   90.00
#
_symmetry.space_group_name_H-M   'P 1'
#
loop_
_entity.id
_entity.type
_entity.pdbx_description
1 polymer ?
#
loop_
_entity_poly.entity_id
_entity_poly.type
_entity_poly.pdbx_seq_one_letter_code
_entity_poly.pdbx_strand_id
1 'polypeptide(L)' 'MECLEFQQLLLLLHNNLKDSDIPHHMKTWELVLQAWQDYFVVLKADLKKAVGEISFTSDLWSADNLDSYLAMMTHWIG' A
#
# COMPACT_ATOMS: atom_id res chain seq x y z
N MET A 1 -3.10 15.65 -4.87
CA MET A 1 -3.41 15.82 -6.30
C MET A 1 -4.66 14.97 -6.56
N GLU A 2 -5.84 15.58 -6.68
CA GLU A 2 -7.06 14.84 -7.00
C GLU A 2 -7.03 14.47 -8.49
N CYS A 3 -7.05 13.18 -8.81
CA CYS A 3 -7.07 12.70 -10.19
C CYS A 3 -8.52 12.52 -10.63
N LEU A 4 -9.11 13.60 -11.14
CA LEU A 4 -10.52 13.63 -11.56
C LEU A 4 -10.80 12.58 -12.66
N GLU A 5 -9.85 12.36 -13.56
CA GLU A 5 -9.94 11.35 -14.62
C GLU A 5 -10.06 9.92 -14.05
N PHE A 6 -9.33 9.62 -12.97
CA PHE A 6 -9.44 8.34 -12.29
C PHE A 6 -10.78 8.17 -11.57
N GLN A 7 -11.30 9.22 -10.93
CA GLN A 7 -12.64 9.18 -10.31
C GLN A 7 -13.73 8.95 -11.36
N GLN A 8 -13.66 9.65 -12.50
CA GLN A 8 -14.59 9.47 -13.60
C GLN A 8 -14.51 8.06 -14.19
N LEU A 9 -13.31 7.51 -14.33
CA LEU A 9 -13.11 6.12 -14.76
C LEU A 9 -13.76 5.13 -13.79
N LEU A 10 -13.60 5.32 -12.47
CA LEU A 10 -14.24 4.46 -11.47
C LEU A 10 -15.77 4.49 -11.55
N LEU A 11 -16.37 5.69 -11.71
CA LEU A 11 -17.82 5.83 -11.88
C LEU A 11 -18.32 5.18 -13.17
N LEU A 12 -17.55 5.28 -14.26
CA LEU A 12 -17.89 4.66 -15.54
C LEU A 12 -17.79 3.12 -15.49
N LEU A 13 -16.80 2.59 -14.78
CA LEU A 13 -16.60 1.14 -14.64
C LEU A 13 -17.56 0.49 -13.64
N HIS A 14 -18.16 1.26 -12.72
CA HIS A 14 -18.99 0.71 -11.66
C HIS A 14 -20.33 1.46 -11.50
N ASN A 15 -21.35 0.96 -12.19
CA ASN A 15 -22.69 1.58 -12.30
C ASN A 15 -23.43 1.82 -10.97
N ASN A 16 -23.02 1.16 -9.89
CA ASN A 16 -23.63 1.33 -8.56
C ASN A 16 -22.87 2.30 -7.67
N LEU A 17 -21.68 2.75 -8.08
CA LEU A 17 -20.86 3.70 -7.35
C LEU A 17 -21.38 5.12 -7.59
N LYS A 18 -21.59 5.89 -6.53
CA LYS A 18 -21.89 7.31 -6.61
C LYS A 18 -20.65 8.12 -6.28
N ASP A 19 -20.64 9.37 -6.72
CA ASP A 19 -19.57 10.31 -6.38
C ASP A 19 -19.35 10.43 -4.87
N SER A 20 -20.44 10.42 -4.10
CA SER A 20 -20.43 10.42 -2.62
C SER A 20 -19.75 9.19 -2.00
N ASP A 21 -19.64 8.10 -2.76
CA ASP A 21 -19.01 6.86 -2.30
C ASP A 21 -17.49 6.87 -2.55
N ILE A 22 -16.99 7.80 -3.36
CA ILE A 22 -15.57 7.98 -3.63
C ILE A 22 -14.97 8.86 -2.53
N PRO A 23 -14.12 8.33 -1.65
CA PRO A 23 -13.53 9.13 -0.58
C PRO A 23 -12.62 10.22 -1.17
N HIS A 24 -12.77 11.44 -0.67
CA HIS A 24 -11.82 12.52 -0.96
C HIS A 24 -10.40 12.14 -0.54
N HIS A 25 -9.40 12.84 -1.09
CA HIS A 25 -7.98 12.52 -0.90
C HIS A 25 -7.62 12.24 0.57
N MET A 26 -7.94 13.14 1.50
CA MET A 26 -7.64 12.96 2.93
C MET A 26 -8.28 11.68 3.49
N LYS A 27 -9.53 11.39 3.09
CA LYS A 27 -10.22 10.19 3.54
C LYS A 27 -9.61 8.92 2.94
N THR A 28 -9.20 8.97 1.68
CA THR A 28 -8.48 7.87 1.02
C THR A 28 -7.16 7.59 1.76
N TRP A 29 -6.40 8.62 2.13
CA TRP A 29 -5.18 8.46 2.94
C TRP A 29 -5.45 7.80 4.29
N GLU A 30 -6.46 8.26 5.03
CA GLU A 30 -6.86 7.64 6.30
C GLU A 30 -7.20 6.15 6.12
N LEU A 31 -7.98 5.81 5.09
CA LEU A 31 -8.40 4.44 4.82
C LEU A 31 -7.22 3.54 4.41
N VAL A 32 -6.30 4.05 3.57
CA VAL A 32 -5.07 3.32 3.19
C VAL A 32 -4.19 3.07 4.41
N LEU A 33 -4.01 4.08 5.27
CA LEU A 33 -3.23 3.93 6.50
C LEU A 33 -3.86 2.93 7.46
N GLN A 34 -5.19 2.98 7.65
CA GLN A 34 -5.90 2.03 8.51
C GLN A 34 -5.77 0.61 7.98
N ALA A 35 -6.03 0.40 6.69
CA ALA A 35 -5.88 -0.91 6.06
C ALA A 35 -4.44 -1.43 6.21
N TRP A 36 -3.43 -0.58 5.98
CA TRP A 36 -2.03 -0.93 6.19
C TRP A 36 -1.76 -1.35 7.64
N GLN A 37 -2.26 -0.62 8.64
CA GLN A 37 -2.09 -0.97 10.06
C GLN A 37 -2.70 -2.33 10.38
N ASP A 38 -3.91 -2.60 9.88
CA ASP A 38 -4.61 -3.86 10.10
C ASP A 38 -3.83 -5.04 9.49
N TYR A 39 -3.39 -4.90 8.23
CA TYR A 39 -2.52 -5.89 7.57
C TYR A 39 -1.18 -6.07 8.30
N PHE A 40 -0.61 -4.99 8.81
CA PHE A 40 0.68 -5.03 9.49
C PHE A 40 0.61 -5.82 10.82
N VAL A 41 -0.53 -5.84 11.50
CA VAL A 41 -0.74 -6.69 12.68
C VAL A 41 -0.68 -8.16 12.30
N VAL A 42 -1.36 -8.56 11.23
CA VAL A 42 -1.37 -9.94 10.71
C VAL A 42 0.03 -10.35 10.25
N LEU A 43 0.68 -9.52 9.43
CA LEU A 43 2.03 -9.76 8.94
C LEU A 43 3.03 -10.00 10.09
N LYS A 44 2.99 -9.19 11.15
CA LYS A 44 3.85 -9.40 12.33
C LYS A 44 3.59 -10.75 13.00
N ALA A 45 2.34 -11.19 13.06
CA ALA A 45 2.01 -12.48 13.66
C ALA A 45 2.55 -13.64 12.81
N ASP A 46 2.53 -13.52 11.49
CA ASP A 46 3.03 -14.55 10.58
C ASP A 46 4.56 -14.61 10.57
N LEU A 47 5.23 -13.45 10.52
CA LEU A 47 6.70 -13.40 10.64
C LEU A 47 7.21 -13.96 11.98
N LYS A 48 6.45 -13.80 13.07
CA LYS A 48 6.78 -14.42 14.36
C LYS A 48 6.72 -15.95 14.33
N LYS A 49 5.92 -16.55 13.44
CA LYS A 49 5.85 -18.00 13.28
C LYS A 49 7.00 -18.52 12.40
N ALA A 50 7.46 -17.72 11.45
CA ALA A 50 8.52 -18.08 10.51
C ALA A 50 9.95 -17.77 11.02
N VAL A 51 10.15 -17.59 12.33
CA VAL A 51 11.48 -17.23 12.87
C VAL A 51 12.51 -18.30 12.50
N GLY A 52 13.61 -17.87 11.88
CA GLY A 52 14.66 -18.76 11.36
C GLY A 52 14.50 -19.14 9.88
N GLU A 53 13.34 -18.85 9.27
CA GLU A 53 13.02 -19.14 7.87
C GLU A 53 12.62 -17.87 7.10
N ILE A 54 13.14 -16.73 7.54
CA ILE A 54 12.92 -15.42 6.92
C ILE A 54 14.15 -15.06 6.09
N SER A 55 13.93 -14.75 4.82
CA SER A 55 14.90 -14.06 3.97
C SER A 55 14.33 -12.69 3.57
N PHE A 56 15.19 -11.74 3.20
CA PHE A 56 14.73 -10.47 2.66
C PHE A 56 15.64 -10.03 1.53
N THR A 57 15.07 -9.34 0.55
CA THR A 57 15.81 -8.57 -0.43
C THR A 57 15.77 -7.10 -0.04
N SER A 58 16.88 -6.42 -0.26
CA SER A 58 16.97 -4.97 -0.10
C SER A 58 17.48 -4.37 -1.39
N ASP A 59 16.66 -3.55 -2.01
CA ASP A 59 17.03 -2.79 -3.20
C ASP A 59 17.37 -1.36 -2.76
N LEU A 60 18.57 -0.91 -3.11
CA LEU A 60 19.05 0.43 -2.80
C LEU A 60 19.41 1.14 -4.10
N TRP A 61 18.87 2.33 -4.30
CA TRP A 61 19.16 3.13 -5.47
C TRP A 61 19.11 4.62 -5.15
N SER A 62 19.76 5.42 -5.99
CA SER A 62 19.71 6.88 -5.94
C SER A 62 19.01 7.41 -7.19
N ALA A 63 18.19 8.44 -7.04
CA ALA A 63 17.70 9.21 -8.19
C ALA A 63 18.70 10.31 -8.56
N ASP A 64 18.58 10.83 -9.78
CA ASP A 64 19.46 11.88 -10.33
C ASP A 64 19.45 13.18 -9.51
N ASN A 65 18.39 13.38 -8.72
CA ASN A 65 18.25 14.50 -7.79
C ASN A 65 18.99 14.28 -6.45
N LEU A 66 19.83 13.24 -6.35
CA LEU A 66 20.58 12.82 -5.16
C LEU A 66 19.74 12.25 -4.01
N ASP A 67 18.47 11.95 -4.24
CA ASP A 67 17.65 11.23 -3.26
C ASP A 67 18.03 9.75 -3.24
N SER A 68 18.30 9.22 -2.05
CA SER A 68 18.57 7.79 -1.84
C SER A 68 17.31 7.08 -1.35
N TYR A 69 17.01 5.93 -1.95
CA TYR A 69 15.86 5.10 -1.64
C TYR A 69 16.31 3.71 -1.22
N LEU A 70 15.56 3.13 -0.28
CA LEU A 70 15.67 1.75 0.16
C LEU A 70 14.29 1.11 0.07
N ALA A 71 14.16 0.04 -0.71
CA ALA A 71 13.05 -0.89 -0.58
C ALA A 71 13.54 -2.17 0.09
N MET A 72 12.71 -2.73 0.97
CA MET A 72 12.95 -4.03 1.59
C MET A 72 11.72 -4.90 1.39
N MET A 73 11.93 -6.13 0.93
CA MET A 73 10.89 -7.14 0.76
C MET A 73 11.28 -8.39 1.55
N THR A 74 10.37 -8.85 2.41
CA THR A 74 10.57 -10.06 3.19
C THR A 74 9.92 -11.26 2.49
N HIS A 75 10.63 -12.37 2.43
CA HIS A 75 10.14 -13.67 1.95
C HIS A 75 10.21 -14.68 3.10
N TRP A 76 9.12 -15.39 3.35
CA TRP A 76 9.03 -16.44 4.36
C TRP A 76 8.12 -17.56 3.87
N ILE A 77 8.28 -18.75 4.44
CA ILE A 77 7.36 -19.88 4.23
C ILE A 77 6.32 -19.82 5.35
N GLY A 78 5.04 -19.78 4.99
CA GLY A 78 3.90 -19.65 5.91
C GLY A 78 3.20 -20.97 6.20
#